data_AF-A0A0G4KM25-F1
#
_entry.id   AF-A0A0G4KM25-F1
#
_cell.length_a   1.000
_cell.length_b   1.000
_cell.length_c   1.000
_cell.angle_alpha   90.00
_cell.angle_beta   90.00
_cell.angle_gamma   90.00
#
_symmetry.space_group_name_H-M   'P 1'
#
loop_
_entity.id
_entity.type
_entity.pdbx_description
1 polymer ?
#
loop_
_entity_poly.entity_id
_entity_poly.type
_entity_poly.pdbx_seq_one_letter_code
_entity_poly.pdbx_strand_id
1 'polypeptide(L)' 'MGISRDSRHKRSATGAKRAYYRKKRAFEAGRQEANTRIGAKR' A
#
# COMPACT_ATOMS: atom_id res chain seq x y z
N MET A 1 -9.74 3.31 2.54
CA MET A 1 -8.49 3.59 1.79
C MET A 1 -8.18 2.35 0.99
N GLY A 2 -7.88 2.48 -0.31
CA GLY A 2 -7.54 1.36 -1.18
C GLY A 2 -6.17 0.77 -0.85
N ILE A 3 -5.31 0.64 -1.86
CA ILE A 3 -3.92 0.18 -1.70
C ILE A 3 -3.23 1.03 -0.63
N SER A 4 -2.52 0.40 0.31
CA SER A 4 -1.77 1.08 1.38
C SER A 4 -0.30 0.67 1.36
N ARG A 5 0.57 1.64 1.61
CA ARG A 5 2.03 1.52 1.58
C ARG A 5 2.65 1.32 2.96
N ASP A 6 1.86 1.04 3.98
CA ASP A 6 2.37 0.77 5.33
C ASP A 6 3.00 -0.63 5.41
N SER A 7 4.03 -0.79 6.24
CA SER A 7 4.65 -2.10 6.47
C SER A 7 4.00 -2.89 7.61
N ARG A 8 2.99 -2.33 8.29
CA ARG A 8 2.43 -2.90 9.52
C ARG A 8 1.53 -4.11 9.28
N HIS A 9 0.97 -4.23 8.09
CA HIS A 9 0.23 -5.42 7.69
C HIS A 9 1.13 -6.64 7.42
N LYS A 10 2.46 -6.45 7.36
CA LYS A 10 3.46 -7.54 7.29
C LYS A 10 3.86 -8.01 8.69
N ARG A 11 4.43 -9.22 8.79
CA ARG A 11 4.89 -9.83 10.06
C ARG A 11 6.10 -9.08 10.65
N SER A 12 6.34 -9.26 11.94
CA SER A 12 7.61 -8.86 12.57
C SER A 12 8.77 -9.75 12.09
N ALA A 13 10.00 -9.37 12.39
CA ALA A 13 11.19 -10.19 12.11
C ALA A 13 11.09 -11.59 12.74
N THR A 14 10.42 -11.70 13.90
CA THR A 14 10.16 -12.96 14.61
C THR A 14 8.94 -13.74 14.08
N GLY A 15 8.23 -13.24 13.07
CA GLY A 15 7.03 -13.88 12.51
C GLY A 15 5.71 -13.59 13.26
N ALA A 16 5.76 -12.89 14.39
CA ALA A 16 4.57 -12.52 15.15
C ALA A 16 3.65 -11.58 14.36
N LYS A 17 2.33 -11.70 14.60
CA LYS A 17 1.33 -10.81 14.03
C LYS A 17 1.39 -9.47 14.75
N ARG A 18 1.51 -8.37 14.00
CA ARG A 18 1.49 -7.01 14.56
C ARG A 18 0.05 -6.57 14.83
N ALA A 19 -0.23 -6.07 16.03
CA ALA A 19 -1.51 -5.48 16.37
C ALA A 19 -1.69 -4.12 15.68
N TYR A 20 -2.92 -3.82 15.25
CA TYR A 20 -3.28 -2.52 14.69
C TYR A 20 -3.65 -1.57 15.83
N TYR A 21 -2.91 -0.46 15.93
CA TYR A 21 -3.14 0.58 16.96
C TYR A 21 -3.83 1.82 16.40
N ARG A 22 -3.87 1.97 15.07
CA ARG A 22 -4.48 3.10 14.36
C ARG A 22 -5.10 2.67 13.04
N LYS A 23 -6.03 3.48 12.54
CA LYS A 23 -6.59 3.37 11.18
C LYS A 23 -5.57 3.86 10.14
N LYS A 24 -5.78 3.46 8.87
CA LYS A 24 -4.96 3.89 7.71
C LYS A 24 -4.98 5.41 7.55
N ARG A 25 -3.86 6.00 7.11
CA ARG A 25 -3.69 7.46 6.95
C ARG A 25 -3.55 7.86 5.48
N ALA A 26 -4.04 9.05 5.12
CA ALA A 26 -4.12 9.51 3.73
C ALA A 26 -2.75 9.50 3.02
N PHE A 27 -1.67 9.81 3.74
CA PHE A 27 -0.31 9.78 3.21
C PHE A 27 0.20 8.35 2.89
N GLU A 28 -0.37 7.31 3.51
CA GLU A 28 -0.03 5.91 3.26
C GLU A 28 -0.80 5.34 2.06
N ALA A 29 -1.70 6.12 1.44
CA ALA A 29 -2.45 5.65 0.27
C ALA A 29 -1.51 5.40 -0.92
N GLY A 30 -1.74 4.29 -1.62
CA GLY A 30 -1.13 3.97 -2.91
C GLY A 30 -2.11 4.23 -4.05
N ARG A 31 -1.58 4.28 -5.27
CA ARG A 31 -2.36 4.34 -6.52
C ARG A 31 -2.04 3.11 -7.36
N GLN A 32 -3.01 2.68 -8.17
CA GLN A 32 -2.77 1.67 -9.19
C GLN A 32 -1.71 2.21 -10.17
N GLU A 33 -0.88 1.32 -10.70
CA GLU A 33 0.04 1.67 -11.78
C GLU A 33 -0.73 2.09 -13.04
N ALA A 34 -0.17 3.06 -13.78
CA ALA A 34 -0.82 3.60 -14.98
C ALA A 34 -0.81 2.63 -16.17
N ASN A 35 0.06 1.61 -16.17
CA ASN A 35 0.15 0.57 -17.21
C ASN A 35 0.15 1.11 -18.66
N THR A 36 0.86 2.22 -18.88
CA THR A 36 0.93 2.89 -20.19
C THR A 36 1.53 1.99 -21.26
N ARG A 37 0.95 2.01 -22.47
CA ARG A 37 1.41 1.22 -23.64
C ARG A 37 1.85 2.14 -24.77
N ILE A 38 2.73 1.66 -25.65
CA ILE A 38 3.16 2.40 -26.85
C ILE A 38 1.94 2.67 -27.74
N GLY A 39 1.74 3.93 -28.14
CA GLY A 39 0.62 4.36 -28.97
C GLY A 39 0.42 5.87 -28.95
N ALA A 40 -0.64 6.35 -29.60
CA ALA A 40 -1.01 7.76 -29.55
C ALA A 40 -1.29 8.22 -28.11
N LYS A 41 -0.95 9.47 -27.80
CA LYS A 41 -1.14 10.07 -26.46
C LYS A 41 -2.63 10.08 -26.10
N ARG A 42 -2.91 9.72 -24.85
CA ARG A 42 -4.23 9.77 -24.20
C ARG A 42 -4.21 10.75 -23.04
#